data_AF-A0A5C1AEK7-F1
#
_entry.id   AF-A0A5C1AEK7-F1
#
_cell.length_a   1.000
_cell.length_b   1.000
_cell.length_c   1.000
_cell.angle_alpha   90.00
_cell.angle_beta   90.00
_cell.angle_gamma   90.00
#
_symmetry.space_group_name_H-M   'P 1'
#
loop_
_entity.id
_entity.type
_entity.pdbx_description
1 polymer ?
#
loop_
_entity_poly.entity_id
_entity_poly.type
_entity_poly.pdbx_seq_one_letter_code
_entity_poly.pdbx_strand_id
1 'polypeptide(L)'
;MDEPLDVSLVRLIADPERFRGRLVRVIGYLVFEFEGNALYLHGDDALFSISANALAVEATQDMRERRTSLGGYALLEAAFDPDVTGHRGVFSSGGLVRVRRCQSWPPECLRRPLPADAKPGAATGSP
;
A
#
# COMPACT_ATOMS: atom_id res chain seq x y z
N MET A 1 7.90 -7.78 22.17
CA MET A 1 7.10 -7.65 20.94
C MET A 1 8.03 -7.92 19.78
N ASP A 2 7.63 -8.72 18.81
CA ASP A 2 8.47 -9.00 17.64
C ASP A 2 8.65 -7.73 16.80
N GLU A 3 9.88 -7.50 16.33
CA GLU A 3 10.22 -6.45 15.37
C GLU A 3 9.77 -6.91 13.96
N PRO A 4 9.06 -6.08 13.19
CA PRO A 4 8.64 -6.44 11.84
C PRO A 4 9.86 -6.58 10.91
N LEU A 5 9.81 -7.59 10.03
CA LEU A 5 10.78 -7.74 8.96
C LEU A 5 10.48 -6.78 7.81
N ASP A 6 11.44 -5.91 7.47
CA ASP A 6 11.36 -5.12 6.24
C ASP A 6 11.50 -6.02 5.01
N VAL A 7 10.47 -6.07 4.16
CA VAL A 7 10.41 -6.95 2.99
C VAL A 7 9.72 -6.24 1.83
N SER A 8 10.08 -6.58 0.59
CA SER A 8 9.34 -6.11 -0.57
C SER A 8 8.08 -6.95 -0.78
N LEU A 9 7.02 -6.32 -1.29
CA LEU A 9 5.80 -7.04 -1.69
C LEU A 9 6.08 -8.17 -2.69
N VAL A 10 7.02 -7.95 -3.62
CA VAL A 10 7.45 -8.96 -4.61
C VAL A 10 7.93 -10.25 -3.93
N ARG A 11 8.63 -10.17 -2.79
CA ARG A 11 9.09 -11.37 -2.06
C ARG A 11 7.94 -12.13 -1.41
N LEU A 12 6.95 -11.41 -0.87
CA LEU A 12 5.76 -12.03 -0.30
C LEU A 12 4.94 -12.76 -1.38
N ILE A 13 4.85 -12.17 -2.58
CA ILE A 13 4.16 -12.77 -3.73
C ILE A 13 4.92 -13.97 -4.29
N ALA A 14 6.24 -13.87 -4.43
CA ALA A 14 7.05 -14.89 -5.09
C ALA A 14 7.36 -16.12 -4.21
N ASP A 15 7.39 -15.95 -2.88
CA ASP A 15 7.74 -17.01 -1.93
C ASP A 15 6.86 -16.91 -0.66
N PRO A 16 5.53 -17.06 -0.77
CA PRO A 16 4.58 -16.72 0.29
C PRO A 16 4.76 -17.61 1.55
N GLU A 17 5.00 -18.91 1.38
CA GLU A 17 5.15 -19.86 2.49
C GLU A 17 6.29 -19.50 3.44
N ARG A 18 7.39 -18.92 2.92
CA ARG A 18 8.53 -18.49 3.74
C ARG A 18 8.18 -17.34 4.70
N PHE A 19 7.07 -16.65 4.47
CA PHE A 19 6.62 -15.53 5.29
C PHE A 19 5.37 -15.82 6.11
N ARG A 20 4.81 -17.03 6.03
CA ARG A 20 3.62 -17.44 6.79
C ARG A 20 3.76 -17.11 8.27
N GLY A 21 2.78 -16.36 8.79
CA GLY A 21 2.67 -15.95 10.19
C GLY A 21 3.65 -14.87 10.65
N ARG A 22 4.62 -14.47 9.82
CA ARG A 22 5.67 -13.51 10.19
C ARG A 22 5.11 -12.10 10.22
N LEU A 23 5.57 -11.31 11.19
CA LEU A 23 5.33 -9.87 11.21
C LEU A 23 6.25 -9.20 10.18
N VAL A 24 5.67 -8.50 9.22
CA VAL A 24 6.37 -7.84 8.12
C VAL A 24 6.08 -6.36 8.07
N ARG A 25 7.01 -5.57 7.52
CA ARG A 25 6.83 -4.17 7.15
C ARG A 25 7.02 -4.03 5.64
N VAL A 26 6.01 -3.48 4.98
CA VAL A 26 5.96 -3.32 3.52
C VAL A 26 5.47 -1.92 3.14
N ILE A 27 5.83 -1.48 1.93
CA ILE A 27 5.27 -0.28 1.31
C ILE A 27 4.62 -0.69 -0.01
N GLY A 28 3.42 -0.17 -0.27
CA GLY A 28 2.69 -0.41 -1.52
C GLY A 28 1.55 0.59 -1.70
N TYR A 29 0.75 0.40 -2.74
CA TYR A 29 -0.39 1.24 -3.06
C TYR A 29 -1.68 0.63 -2.48
N LEU A 30 -2.16 1.22 -1.39
CA LEU A 30 -3.32 0.77 -0.62
C LEU A 30 -4.61 1.29 -1.26
N VAL A 31 -5.52 0.36 -1.52
CA VAL A 31 -6.85 0.62 -2.05
C VAL A 31 -7.90 0.04 -1.11
N PHE A 32 -8.92 0.84 -0.81
CA PHE A 32 -10.11 0.43 -0.07
C PHE A 32 -11.27 0.31 -1.06
N GLU A 33 -11.66 -0.90 -1.41
CA GLU A 33 -12.79 -1.16 -2.31
C GLU A 33 -13.88 -1.98 -1.63
N PHE A 34 -15.09 -1.93 -2.21
CA PHE A 34 -16.24 -2.65 -1.69
C PHE A 34 -16.03 -4.18 -1.72
N GLU A 35 -15.33 -4.69 -2.74
CA GLU A 35 -15.06 -6.13 -2.89
C GLU A 35 -13.85 -6.63 -2.07
N GLY A 36 -13.09 -5.72 -1.45
CA GLY A 36 -11.94 -6.03 -0.61
C GLY A 36 -10.92 -4.89 -0.58
N ASN A 37 -10.11 -4.85 0.48
CA ASN A 37 -8.97 -3.93 0.53
C ASN A 37 -7.73 -4.67 0.03
N ALA A 38 -6.86 -3.96 -0.67
CA ALA A 38 -5.68 -4.55 -1.28
C ALA A 38 -4.49 -3.60 -1.21
N LEU A 39 -3.29 -4.19 -1.13
CA LEU A 39 -2.03 -3.48 -1.23
C LEU A 39 -1.32 -3.95 -2.50
N TYR A 40 -1.29 -3.07 -3.51
CA TYR A 40 -0.65 -3.30 -4.80
C TYR A 40 0.83 -2.89 -4.79
N LEU A 41 1.63 -3.39 -5.74
CA LEU A 41 2.99 -2.89 -5.96
C LEU A 41 2.98 -1.41 -6.36
N HIS A 42 2.09 -1.02 -7.29
CA HIS A 42 1.98 0.33 -7.84
C HIS A 42 0.52 0.77 -8.00
N GLY A 43 0.30 2.08 -8.17
CA GLY A 43 -1.03 2.65 -8.46
C GLY A 43 -1.61 2.21 -9.80
N ASP A 44 -0.75 1.96 -10.79
CA ASP A 44 -1.18 1.44 -12.09
C ASP A 44 -1.64 -0.03 -12.00
N ASP A 45 -1.03 -0.83 -11.13
CA ASP A 45 -1.50 -2.20 -10.89
C ASP A 45 -2.90 -2.20 -10.28
N ALA A 46 -3.20 -1.23 -9.42
CA ALA A 46 -4.55 -1.02 -8.92
C ALA A 46 -5.50 -0.56 -10.03
N LEU A 47 -5.09 0.43 -10.84
CA LEU A 47 -5.88 0.98 -11.95
C LEU A 47 -6.28 -0.09 -12.98
N PHE A 48 -5.38 -1.01 -13.29
CA PHE A 48 -5.60 -2.11 -14.23
C PHE A 48 -6.03 -3.41 -13.54
N SER A 49 -6.27 -3.38 -12.23
CA SER A 49 -6.70 -4.52 -11.41
C SER A 49 -5.82 -5.77 -11.57
N ILE A 50 -4.49 -5.58 -11.62
CA ILE A 50 -3.49 -6.65 -11.75
C ILE A 50 -3.35 -7.33 -10.39
N SER A 51 -4.29 -8.21 -10.03
CA SER A 51 -4.37 -8.85 -8.71
C SER A 51 -3.15 -9.71 -8.35
N ALA A 52 -2.42 -10.22 -9.35
CA ALA A 52 -1.16 -10.94 -9.14
C ALA A 52 -0.07 -10.05 -8.48
N ASN A 53 -0.17 -8.74 -8.65
CA ASN A 53 0.71 -7.73 -8.06
C ASN A 53 0.15 -7.17 -6.74
N ALA A 54 -0.79 -7.86 -6.10
CA ALA A 54 -1.46 -7.39 -4.90
C ALA A 54 -1.52 -8.46 -3.80
N LEU A 55 -1.62 -7.96 -2.57
CA LEU A 55 -1.98 -8.75 -1.39
C LEU A 55 -3.33 -8.28 -0.86
N ALA A 56 -4.13 -9.20 -0.34
CA ALA A 56 -5.33 -8.84 0.41
C ALA A 56 -4.94 -8.07 1.69
N VAL A 57 -5.79 -7.16 2.14
CA VAL A 57 -5.59 -6.43 3.41
C VAL A 57 -6.84 -6.54 4.26
N GLU A 58 -6.70 -7.16 5.43
CA GLU A 58 -7.71 -7.12 6.49
C GLU A 58 -7.65 -5.77 7.21
N ALA A 59 -8.31 -4.76 6.64
CA ALA A 59 -8.32 -3.43 7.22
C ALA A 59 -9.00 -3.41 8.60
N THR A 60 -8.33 -2.78 9.57
CA THR A 60 -8.91 -2.49 10.89
C THR A 60 -10.00 -1.43 10.77
N GLN A 61 -10.78 -1.24 11.85
CA GLN A 61 -11.77 -0.16 11.89
C GLN A 61 -11.12 1.22 11.73
N ASP A 62 -10.01 1.49 12.43
CA ASP A 62 -9.24 2.76 12.30
C ASP A 62 -8.84 3.03 10.84
N MET A 63 -8.36 2.01 10.13
CA MET A 63 -7.98 2.16 8.72
C MET A 63 -9.17 2.55 7.84
N ARG A 64 -10.36 1.97 8.08
CA ARG A 64 -11.57 2.26 7.32
C ARG A 64 -12.08 3.67 7.58
N GLU A 65 -12.01 4.12 8.83
CA GLU A 65 -12.34 5.50 9.23
C GLU A 65 -11.38 6.51 8.59
N ARG A 66 -10.11 6.13 8.44
CA ARG A 66 -9.03 6.96 7.85
C ARG A 66 -8.77 6.67 6.37
N ARG A 67 -9.70 5.99 5.66
CA ARG A 67 -9.48 5.54 4.27
C ARG A 67 -9.04 6.65 3.32
N THR A 68 -9.56 7.86 3.48
CA THR A 68 -9.25 9.02 2.62
C THR A 68 -7.82 9.52 2.82
N SER A 69 -7.27 9.41 4.04
CA SER A 69 -5.90 9.85 4.34
C SER A 69 -4.86 8.75 4.15
N LEU A 70 -5.27 7.48 4.21
CA LEU A 70 -4.42 6.30 4.02
C LEU A 70 -4.38 5.79 2.57
N GLY A 71 -5.34 6.15 1.73
CA GLY A 71 -5.39 5.74 0.33
C GLY A 71 -4.18 6.19 -0.48
N GLY A 72 -3.76 5.34 -1.42
CA GLY A 72 -2.55 5.54 -2.19
C GLY A 72 -1.34 4.85 -1.55
N TYR A 73 -0.14 5.40 -1.72
CA TYR A 73 1.04 4.78 -1.12
C TYR A 73 0.96 4.77 0.40
N ALA A 74 1.21 3.60 1.00
CA ALA A 74 1.15 3.38 2.43
C ALA A 74 2.22 2.40 2.89
N LEU A 75 2.69 2.61 4.12
CA LEU A 75 3.51 1.66 4.86
C LEU A 75 2.60 0.86 5.82
N LEU A 76 2.68 -0.46 5.74
CA LEU A 76 1.93 -1.37 6.60
C LEU A 76 2.88 -2.25 7.41
N GLU A 77 2.54 -2.43 8.69
CA GLU A 77 3.09 -3.50 9.53
C GLU A 77 1.96 -4.47 9.88
N ALA A 78 2.10 -5.73 9.49
CA ALA A 78 1.05 -6.74 9.62
C ALA A 78 1.66 -8.14 9.66
N ALA A 79 0.91 -9.13 10.14
CA ALA A 79 1.28 -10.52 9.93
C ALA A 79 0.91 -10.92 8.50
N PHE A 80 1.77 -11.69 7.84
CA PHE A 80 1.47 -12.23 6.52
C PHE A 80 0.84 -13.63 6.63
N ASP A 81 -0.24 -13.87 5.90
CA ASP A 81 -0.90 -15.16 5.82
C ASP A 81 -1.17 -15.54 4.35
N PRO A 82 -0.49 -16.59 3.82
CA PRO A 82 -0.67 -17.01 2.43
C PRO A 82 -2.06 -17.58 2.14
N ASP A 83 -2.78 -18.05 3.16
CA ASP A 83 -4.11 -18.66 2.98
C ASP A 83 -5.22 -17.59 2.90
N VAL A 84 -4.90 -16.33 3.19
CA VAL A 84 -5.86 -15.21 3.17
C VAL A 84 -5.86 -14.53 1.81
N THR A 85 -6.81 -14.88 0.97
CA THR A 85 -6.88 -14.44 -0.45
C THR A 85 -7.92 -13.34 -0.71
N GLY A 86 -8.42 -12.70 0.35
CA GLY A 86 -9.50 -11.70 0.30
C GLY A 86 -10.90 -12.30 0.12
N HIS A 87 -11.93 -11.46 0.17
CA HIS A 87 -13.34 -11.85 0.34
C HIS A 87 -13.92 -12.75 -0.77
N ARG A 88 -13.28 -12.78 -1.95
CA ARG A 88 -13.68 -13.63 -3.09
C ARG A 88 -12.55 -14.53 -3.63
N GLY A 89 -11.43 -14.65 -2.90
CA GLY A 89 -10.27 -15.40 -3.39
C GLY A 89 -9.55 -14.78 -4.58
N VAL A 90 -9.69 -13.47 -4.78
CA VAL A 90 -9.16 -12.73 -5.94
C VAL A 90 -7.64 -12.60 -5.91
N PHE A 91 -7.06 -12.63 -4.70
CA PHE A 91 -5.63 -12.43 -4.50
C PHE A 91 -4.96 -13.79 -4.29
N SER A 92 -4.23 -14.26 -5.30
CA SER A 92 -3.56 -15.57 -5.24
C SER A 92 -2.33 -15.60 -4.33
N SER A 93 -1.89 -14.44 -3.85
CA SER A 93 -0.58 -14.24 -3.24
C SER A 93 -0.62 -14.10 -1.71
N GLY A 94 -1.79 -14.31 -1.08
CA GLY A 94 -2.00 -14.16 0.35
C GLY A 94 -2.40 -12.76 0.81
N GLY A 95 -2.37 -12.55 2.12
CA GLY A 95 -2.97 -11.40 2.78
C GLY A 95 -2.19 -10.87 3.97
N LEU A 96 -2.34 -9.58 4.21
CA LEU A 96 -1.85 -8.86 5.38
C LEU A 96 -2.96 -8.80 6.43
N VAL A 97 -2.76 -9.54 7.52
CA VAL A 97 -3.71 -9.71 8.62
C VAL A 97 -3.15 -9.16 9.93
N ARG A 98 -4.02 -8.93 10.92
CA ARG A 98 -3.63 -8.41 12.24
C ARG A 98 -2.74 -7.17 12.14
N VAL A 99 -3.18 -6.20 11.31
CA VAL A 99 -2.43 -4.97 11.04
C VAL A 99 -2.15 -4.21 12.35
N ARG A 100 -0.87 -3.92 12.61
CA ARG A 100 -0.39 -3.19 13.79
C ARG A 100 -0.13 -1.72 13.49
N ARG A 101 0.20 -1.40 12.24
CA ARG A 101 0.48 -0.03 11.79
C ARG A 101 0.06 0.13 10.33
N CYS A 102 -0.59 1.25 10.03
CA CYS A 102 -0.83 1.72 8.68
C CYS A 102 -0.63 3.24 8.64
N GLN A 103 0.20 3.71 7.73
CA GLN A 103 0.48 5.14 7.56
C GLN A 103 0.62 5.48 6.08
N SER A 104 0.25 6.70 5.70
CA SER A 104 0.48 7.20 4.34
C SER A 104 1.98 7.31 4.05
N TRP A 105 2.32 7.16 2.78
CA TRP A 105 3.69 7.20 2.27
C TRP A 105 3.79 8.10 1.02
N PRO A 106 4.83 8.95 0.90
CA PRO A 106 5.72 9.34 1.98
C PRO A 106 4.92 10.00 3.12
N PRO A 107 5.40 9.91 4.38
CA PRO A 107 4.77 10.57 5.50
C PRO A 107 4.69 12.08 5.23
N GLU A 108 3.71 12.77 5.82
CA GLU A 108 3.45 14.19 5.55
C GLU A 108 4.67 15.09 5.73
N CYS A 109 5.54 14.78 6.69
CA CYS A 109 6.79 15.53 6.92
C CYS A 109 7.80 15.41 5.77
N LEU A 110 7.68 14.40 4.91
CA LEU A 110 8.49 14.18 3.70
C LEU A 110 7.75 14.58 2.42
N ARG A 111 6.48 15.00 2.51
CA ARG A 111 5.78 15.59 1.36
C ARG A 111 6.36 16.97 1.14
N ARG A 112 7.27 17.09 0.16
CA ARG A 112 7.73 18.40 -0.32
C ARG A 112 6.50 19.21 -0.72
N PRO A 113 6.35 20.46 -0.24
CA PRO A 113 5.30 21.34 -0.76
C PRO A 113 5.40 21.33 -2.28
N LEU A 114 4.29 21.06 -2.97
CA LEU A 114 4.21 21.36 -4.39
C LEU A 114 4.60 22.83 -4.53
N PRO A 115 5.58 23.18 -5.39
CA PRO A 115 5.88 24.59 -5.61
C PRO A 115 4.57 25.26 -6.01
N ALA A 116 4.12 26.22 -5.20
CA ALA A 116 2.94 27.00 -5.48
C ALA A 116 3.19 27.71 -6.82
N ASP A 117 2.41 27.32 -7.83
CA ASP A 117 2.26 27.96 -9.13
C ASP A 117 3.53 28.65 -9.65
N ALA A 118 4.31 27.92 -10.45
CA ALA A 118 5.25 28.55 -11.36
C ALA A 118 4.48 29.56 -12.23
N LYS A 119 4.56 30.85 -11.89
CA LYS A 119 3.99 31.92 -12.72
C LYS A 119 4.51 31.73 -14.15
N PRO A 120 3.64 31.77 -15.18
CA PRO A 120 4.11 31.78 -16.56
C PRO A 120 5.05 32.99 -16.71
N GLY A 121 6.30 32.71 -17.05
CA GLY A 121 7.34 33.71 -17.21
C GLY A 121 6.87 34.77 -18.20
N ALA A 122 6.88 36.02 -17.75
CA ALA A 122 6.69 37.17 -18.61
C ALA A 122 7.80 37.14 -19.69
N ALA A 123 7.41 36.89 -20.93
CA ALA A 123 8.24 37.18 -22.08
C ALA A 123 8.35 38.70 -22.19
N THR A 124 9.36 39.29 -21.58
CA THR A 124 9.84 40.65 -21.90
C THR A 124 10.99 40.52 -22.88
N GLY A 125 10.81 41.13 -24.04
CA GLY A 125 11.60 40.88 -25.24
C GLY A 125 12.91 41.64 -25.39
N SER A 126 13.55 41.31 -26.51
CA SER A 126 14.45 42.08 -27.37
C SER A 126 15.78 42.58 -26.78
N PRO A 127 16.82 42.73 -27.62
CA PRO A 127 16.85 43.67 -28.75
C PRO A 127 16.60 43.01 -30.12
#